data_AF-T0ZVE2-F1
#
_entry.id   AF-T0ZVE2-F1
#
_cell.length_a   1.000
_cell.length_b   1.000
_cell.length_c   1.000
_cell.angle_alpha   90.00
_cell.angle_beta   90.00
_cell.angle_gamma   90.00
#
_symmetry.space_group_name_H-M   'P 1'
#
loop_
_entity.id
_entity.type
_entity.pdbx_description
1 polymer ?
#
loop_
_entity_poly.entity_id
_entity_poly.type
_entity_poly.pdbx_seq_one_letter_code
_entity_poly.pdbx_strand_id
1 'polypeptide(L)'
;MLRQFLREDGAIFVSIDDNEVALLRLLMDEIFGRQNFIAEMIWEGAFKNDARQIGVNHEYVLLYARTRISLPREWNVAKDGAEAVLKEVTRLQKLHGDNYEEASDDLV
;
A
#
# COMPACT_ATOMS: atom_id res chain seq x y z
N MET A 1 19.64 7.59 -10.99
CA MET A 1 18.63 7.70 -12.08
C MET A 1 17.20 7.57 -11.58
N LEU A 2 16.79 6.49 -10.90
CA LEU A 2 15.39 6.27 -10.48
C LEU A 2 14.76 7.44 -9.70
N ARG A 3 15.48 8.03 -8.74
CA ARG A 3 15.01 9.21 -8.00
C ARG A 3 14.63 10.41 -8.91
N GLN A 4 15.30 10.57 -10.03
CA GLN A 4 15.07 11.70 -10.95
C GLN A 4 13.76 11.56 -11.73
N PHE A 5 13.32 10.32 -11.97
CA PHE A 5 12.08 10.02 -12.71
C PHE A 5 10.83 10.00 -11.83
N LEU A 6 10.99 9.88 -10.51
CA LEU A 6 9.86 9.85 -9.58
C LEU A 6 9.26 11.26 -9.46
N ARG A 7 7.93 11.44 -9.45
CA ARG A 7 7.34 12.76 -9.17
C ARG A 7 7.69 13.24 -7.75
N GLU A 8 7.63 14.55 -7.51
CA GLU A 8 7.90 15.12 -6.17
C GLU A 8 7.02 14.53 -5.07
N ASP A 9 5.76 14.24 -5.40
CA ASP A 9 4.77 13.57 -4.55
C ASP A 9 4.76 12.04 -4.73
N GLY A 10 5.77 11.48 -5.39
CA GLY A 10 5.88 10.06 -5.67
C GLY A 10 6.60 9.27 -4.56
N ALA A 11 6.26 7.99 -4.47
CA ALA A 11 6.94 7.01 -3.64
C ALA A 11 7.42 5.82 -4.48
N ILE A 12 8.48 5.16 -4.01
CA ILE A 12 9.04 3.94 -4.60
C ILE A 12 8.98 2.81 -3.58
N PHE A 13 8.60 1.62 -4.06
CA PHE A 13 8.54 0.37 -3.31
C PHE A 13 9.58 -0.56 -3.92
N VAL A 14 10.44 -1.14 -3.08
CA VAL A 14 11.50 -2.03 -3.53
C VAL A 14 11.43 -3.32 -2.73
N SER A 15 11.02 -4.40 -3.40
CA SER A 15 11.06 -5.75 -2.83
C SER A 15 12.50 -6.25 -2.78
N ILE A 16 12.90 -6.87 -1.67
CA ILE A 16 14.22 -7.42 -1.45
C ILE A 16 14.16 -8.57 -0.43
N ASP A 17 15.06 -9.53 -0.57
CA ASP A 17 15.24 -10.60 0.41
C ASP A 17 16.05 -10.11 1.64
N ASP A 18 16.31 -11.03 2.57
CA ASP A 18 17.07 -10.76 3.80
C ASP A 18 18.57 -10.60 3.59
N ASN A 19 19.12 -11.06 2.47
CA ASN A 19 20.56 -11.04 2.21
C ASN A 19 21.11 -9.61 2.09
N GLU A 20 20.38 -8.73 1.40
CA GLU A 20 20.88 -7.40 1.01
C GLU A 20 20.05 -6.24 1.56
N VAL A 21 18.97 -6.49 2.30
CA VAL A 21 18.06 -5.44 2.79
C VAL A 21 18.79 -4.34 3.56
N ALA A 22 19.75 -4.70 4.43
CA ALA A 22 20.50 -3.73 5.24
C ALA A 22 21.42 -2.83 4.39
N LEU A 23 22.07 -3.40 3.37
CA LEU A 23 22.97 -2.64 2.49
C LEU A 23 22.18 -1.78 1.52
N LEU A 24 21.12 -2.34 0.92
CA LEU A 24 20.20 -1.59 0.06
C LEU A 24 19.57 -0.42 0.82
N ARG A 25 19.20 -0.65 2.08
CA ARG A 25 18.66 0.39 2.96
C ARG A 25 19.59 1.60 3.07
N LEU A 26 20.87 1.36 3.36
CA LEU A 26 21.87 2.42 3.49
C LEU A 26 22.09 3.17 2.18
N LEU A 27 22.15 2.44 1.06
CA LEU A 27 22.26 3.03 -0.27
C LEU A 27 21.05 3.93 -0.59
N MET A 28 19.84 3.48 -0.24
CA MET A 28 18.63 4.27 -0.44
C MET A 28 18.60 5.51 0.47
N ASP A 29 19.11 5.42 1.70
CA ASP A 29 19.27 6.58 2.59
C ASP A 29 20.21 7.64 1.98
N GLU A 30 21.28 7.22 1.28
CA GLU A 30 22.18 8.14 0.56
C GLU A 30 21.51 8.76 -0.68
N ILE A 31 20.82 7.95 -1.49
CA ILE A 31 20.22 8.40 -2.74
C ILE A 31 18.98 9.27 -2.52
N PHE A 32 18.08 8.85 -1.63
CA PHE A 32 16.80 9.50 -1.37
C PHE A 32 16.83 10.44 -0.17
N GLY A 33 17.79 10.30 0.74
CA GLY A 33 17.82 10.99 2.02
C GLY A 33 17.04 10.22 3.08
N ARG A 34 17.65 10.03 4.25
CA ARG A 34 17.06 9.27 5.37
C ARG A 34 15.71 9.81 5.84
N GLN A 35 15.49 11.12 5.76
CA GLN A 35 14.21 11.76 6.08
C GLN A 35 13.06 11.37 5.15
N ASN A 36 13.40 10.85 3.96
CA ASN A 36 12.42 10.43 2.97
C ASN A 36 12.03 8.96 3.09
N PHE A 37 12.61 8.22 4.03
CA PHE A 37 12.18 6.86 4.33
C PHE A 37 10.81 6.80 4.98
N ILE A 38 9.93 5.96 4.46
CA ILE A 38 8.56 5.79 4.92
C ILE A 38 8.41 4.62 5.87
N ALA A 39 8.70 3.41 5.38
CA ALA A 39 8.50 2.18 6.13
C ALA A 39 9.28 1.02 5.48
N GLU A 40 9.56 0.00 6.28
CA GLU A 40 10.05 -1.30 5.82
C GLU A 40 8.93 -2.28 6.14
N MET A 41 8.27 -2.77 5.10
CA MET A 41 7.14 -3.67 5.24
C MET A 41 7.63 -5.11 5.17
N ILE A 42 7.03 -5.98 5.98
CA ILE A 42 7.27 -7.41 5.93
C ILE A 42 6.25 -8.03 4.97
N TRP A 43 6.74 -8.72 3.95
CA TRP A 43 5.93 -9.53 3.06
C TRP A 43 6.08 -11.00 3.47
N GLU A 44 5.07 -11.55 4.11
CA GLU A 44 5.07 -12.96 4.48
C GLU A 44 4.77 -13.84 3.26
N GLY A 45 5.72 -14.72 2.94
CA GLY A 45 5.62 -15.74 1.90
C GLY A 45 5.11 -17.07 2.45
N ALA A 46 5.06 -18.07 1.57
CA ALA A 46 4.62 -19.40 1.96
C ALA A 46 5.62 -20.10 2.89
N PHE A 47 5.11 -20.85 3.88
CA PHE A 47 5.93 -21.66 4.79
C PHE A 47 6.72 -22.72 4.02
N LYS A 48 8.05 -22.65 4.12
CA LYS A 48 8.95 -23.72 3.66
C LYS A 48 9.40 -24.53 4.87
N ASN A 49 9.01 -25.80 4.91
CA ASN A 49 9.26 -26.70 6.05
C ASN A 49 10.63 -27.41 5.97
N ASP A 50 11.59 -26.84 5.23
CA ASP A 50 12.90 -27.43 4.93
C ASP A 50 14.06 -26.68 5.62
N ALA A 51 13.74 -25.94 6.68
CA ALA A 51 14.72 -25.15 7.39
C ALA A 51 15.59 -26.01 8.32
N ARG A 52 16.91 -25.85 8.22
CA ARG A 52 17.87 -26.53 9.13
C ARG A 52 18.03 -25.82 10.47
N GLN A 53 17.88 -24.49 10.50
CA GLN A 53 18.03 -23.67 11.72
C GLN A 53 16.78 -22.83 11.96
N ILE A 54 16.51 -21.85 11.09
CA ILE A 54 15.32 -20.98 11.13
C ILE A 54 14.77 -20.90 9.71
N GLY A 55 13.46 -21.08 9.57
CA GLY A 55 12.79 -20.91 8.28
C GLY A 55 12.53 -19.44 8.01
N VAL A 56 13.29 -18.86 7.08
CA VAL A 56 13.00 -17.52 6.57
C VAL A 56 11.79 -17.65 5.64
N ASN A 57 10.66 -17.09 6.07
CA ASN A 57 9.39 -17.12 5.36
C ASN A 57 8.89 -15.73 4.99
N HIS A 58 9.73 -14.70 5.12
CA HIS A 58 9.36 -13.34 4.75
C HIS A 58 10.43 -12.65 3.91
N GLU A 59 9.97 -11.67 3.15
CA GLU A 59 10.76 -10.72 2.39
C GLU A 59 10.45 -9.31 2.89
N TYR A 60 11.24 -8.34 2.44
CA TYR A 60 11.10 -6.94 2.82
C TYR A 60 10.66 -6.11 1.63
N VAL A 61 9.84 -5.10 1.88
CA VAL A 61 9.54 -4.04 0.92
C VAL A 61 9.95 -2.71 1.52
N LEU A 62 11.03 -2.14 1.00
CA LEU A 62 11.51 -0.82 1.39
C LEU A 62 10.70 0.26 0.69
N LEU A 63 10.23 1.23 1.46
CA LEU A 63 9.37 2.31 0.98
C LEU A 63 10.02 3.67 1.22
N TYR A 64 10.22 4.42 0.13
CA TYR A 64 10.80 5.77 0.15
C TYR A 64 9.97 6.76 -0.65
N ALA A 65 9.90 8.00 -0.16
CA ALA A 65 9.39 9.14 -0.90
C ALA A 65 10.49 9.74 -1.81
N ARG A 66 10.11 10.44 -2.88
CA ARG A 66 11.01 11.45 -3.47
C ARG A 66 11.23 12.59 -2.47
N THR A 67 10.14 13.14 -1.97
CA THR A 67 10.08 14.22 -0.99
C THR A 67 8.96 13.90 0.00
N ARG A 68 9.29 13.62 1.27
CA ARG A 68 8.29 13.12 2.23
C ARG A 68 7.19 14.11 2.56
N ILE A 69 7.51 15.40 2.54
CA ILE A 69 6.57 16.47 2.90
C ILE A 69 5.51 16.68 1.80
N SER A 70 5.80 16.38 0.54
CA SER A 70 4.87 16.50 -0.58
C SER A 70 3.98 15.28 -0.80
N LEU A 71 4.24 14.15 -0.12
CA LEU A 71 3.37 12.99 -0.20
C LEU A 71 2.01 13.28 0.46
N PRO A 72 0.90 12.85 -0.15
CA PRO A 72 -0.40 12.94 0.49
C PRO A 72 -0.41 12.10 1.77
N ARG A 73 -1.14 12.61 2.78
CA ARG A 73 -1.31 11.93 4.07
C ARG A 73 -2.21 10.70 3.98
N GLU A 74 -3.08 10.67 2.98
CA GLU A 74 -4.02 9.59 2.75
C GLU A 74 -3.76 8.98 1.37
N TRP A 75 -3.70 7.66 1.32
CA TRP A 75 -3.41 6.90 0.09
C TRP A 75 -4.69 6.19 -0.35
N ASN A 76 -5.56 6.94 -1.00
CA ASN A 76 -6.87 6.45 -1.43
C ASN A 76 -6.89 6.34 -2.96
N VAL A 77 -7.45 5.24 -3.45
CA VAL A 77 -7.75 5.05 -4.87
C VAL A 77 -9.24 4.76 -4.98
N ALA A 78 -9.95 5.51 -5.82
CA ALA A 78 -11.34 5.23 -6.10
C ALA A 78 -11.44 3.83 -6.73
N LYS A 79 -12.28 2.96 -6.15
CA LYS A 79 -12.52 1.64 -6.73
C LYS A 79 -13.29 1.81 -8.03
N ASP A 80 -12.86 1.09 -9.06
CA ASP A 80 -13.57 1.10 -10.33
C ASP A 80 -15.02 0.60 -10.16
N GLY A 81 -15.97 1.23 -10.83
CA GLY A 81 -17.41 0.99 -10.67
C GLY A 81 -18.05 1.48 -9.35
N ALA A 82 -17.29 2.09 -8.44
CA ALA A 82 -17.84 2.61 -7.17
C ALA A 82 -18.94 3.65 -7.39
N GLU A 83 -18.88 4.43 -8.48
CA GLU A 83 -19.89 5.45 -8.77
C GLU A 83 -21.30 4.84 -8.97
N ALA A 84 -21.39 3.69 -9.63
CA ALA A 84 -22.66 3.00 -9.84
C ALA A 84 -23.26 2.52 -8.52
N VAL A 85 -22.43 1.94 -7.66
CA VAL A 85 -22.82 1.51 -6.31
C VAL A 85 -23.27 2.71 -5.47
N LEU A 86 -22.52 3.81 -5.49
CA LEU A 86 -22.85 5.01 -4.73
C LEU A 86 -24.17 5.67 -5.21
N LYS A 87 -24.45 5.65 -6.52
CA LYS A 87 -25.73 6.10 -7.07
C LYS A 87 -26.88 5.25 -6.54
N GLU A 88 -26.70 3.93 -6.51
CA GLU A 88 -27.73 3.01 -6.01
C GLU A 88 -27.95 3.14 -4.51
N VAL A 89 -26.87 3.27 -3.72
CA VAL A 89 -26.95 3.58 -2.28
C VAL A 89 -27.73 4.89 -2.07
N THR A 90 -27.45 5.92 -2.87
CA THR A 90 -28.18 7.20 -2.78
C THR A 90 -29.66 7.04 -3.13
N ARG A 91 -30.01 6.17 -4.09
CA ARG A 91 -31.41 5.86 -4.45
C ARG A 91 -32.12 5.19 -3.28
N LEU A 92 -31.51 4.15 -2.70
CA LEU A 92 -32.08 3.38 -1.60
C LEU A 92 -32.22 4.20 -0.33
N GLN A 93 -31.23 5.03 0.01
CA GLN A 93 -31.31 5.95 1.15
C GLN A 93 -32.46 6.97 1.01
N LYS A 94 -32.80 7.39 -0.21
CA LYS A 94 -33.97 8.25 -0.43
C LYS A 94 -35.30 7.52 -0.25
N LEU A 95 -35.34 6.23 -0.56
CA LEU A 95 -36.55 5.42 -0.49
C LEU A 95 -36.82 4.94 0.95
N HIS A 96 -35.77 4.49 1.62
CA HIS A 96 -35.84 3.76 2.89
C HIS A 96 -35.22 4.52 4.08
N GLY A 97 -34.59 5.67 3.85
CA GLY A 97 -33.90 6.43 4.89
C GLY A 97 -32.74 5.62 5.50
N ASP A 98 -32.79 5.45 6.83
CA ASP A 98 -31.82 4.66 7.60
C ASP A 98 -32.26 3.18 7.77
N ASN A 99 -33.32 2.74 7.10
CA ASN A 99 -33.79 1.35 7.13
C ASN A 99 -32.98 0.48 6.16
N TYR A 100 -31.82 -0.01 6.61
CA TYR A 100 -30.92 -0.82 5.79
C TYR A 100 -31.42 -2.23 5.48
N GLU A 101 -32.32 -2.79 6.31
CA GLU A 101 -32.90 -4.12 6.05
C GLU A 101 -33.78 -4.07 4.79
N GLU A 102 -34.71 -3.12 4.74
CA GLU A 102 -35.62 -2.94 3.60
C GLU A 102 -34.88 -2.51 2.32
N ALA A 103 -33.86 -1.66 2.47
CA ALA A 103 -32.97 -1.30 1.37
C ALA A 103 -32.19 -2.50 0.80
N SER A 104 -31.90 -3.52 1.61
CA SER A 104 -31.19 -4.72 1.16
C SER A 104 -32.08 -5.68 0.39
N ASP A 105 -33.38 -5.75 0.71
CA ASP A 105 -34.32 -6.60 -0.03
C ASP A 105 -34.53 -6.10 -1.47
N ASP A 106 -34.40 -4.79 -1.68
CA ASP A 106 -34.50 -4.13 -2.99
C ASP A 106 -33.25 -4.30 -3.89
N LEU A 107 -32.16 -4.89 -3.37
CA LEU A 107 -30.90 -5.08 -4.11
C LEU A 107 -30.83 -6.40 -4.91
N VAL A 108 -31.88 -7.22 -4.87
CA VAL A 108 -31.96 -8.54 -5.54
C VAL A 108 -32.23 -8.43 -7.05
#